data_AF-A0A539ECK7-F1
#
_entry.id   AF-A0A539ECK7-F1
#
_cell.length_a   1.000
_cell.length_b   1.000
_cell.length_c   1.000
_cell.angle_alpha   90.00
_cell.angle_beta   90.00
_cell.angle_gamma   90.00
#
_symmetry.space_group_name_H-M   'P 1'
#
loop_
_entity.id
_entity.type
_entity.pdbx_description
1 polymer ?
#
loop_
_entity_poly.entity_id
_entity_poly.type
_entity_poly.pdbx_seq_one_letter_code
_entity_poly.pdbx_strand_id
1 'polypeptide(L)'
;MNRQRESGFTLIEIMVVVFIIGIILTFARLSIGPSEGRLLHEEARRIATLLTLAQQEAVLNAQELALAVTEEGYSFQLYDGVTWTTLQADSVLRPRTLPERMVLDVLLDGEESLLKMTPKEETADEKKKSSKEKEEEPLRILMLSSGEVSPFEILFHYAGQEDGYRIRGTLDGTIAVNDLKASL
;
A
#
# COMPACT_ATOMS: atom_id res chain seq x y z
N MET A 1 7.91 -74.96 0.12
CA MET A 1 6.71 -74.14 0.36
C MET A 1 7.14 -72.83 1.00
N ASN A 2 7.21 -71.74 0.24
CA ASN A 2 7.61 -70.43 0.75
C ASN A 2 6.42 -69.77 1.45
N ARG A 3 6.48 -69.63 2.78
CA ARG A 3 5.56 -68.79 3.54
C ARG A 3 6.02 -67.34 3.40
N GLN A 4 5.33 -66.57 2.56
CA GLN A 4 5.39 -65.12 2.63
C GLN A 4 4.79 -64.69 3.96
N ARG A 5 5.59 -64.08 4.83
CA ARG A 5 5.12 -63.44 6.05
C ARG A 5 4.51 -62.11 5.64
N GLU A 6 3.20 -61.97 5.75
CA GLU A 6 2.55 -60.66 5.67
C GLU A 6 3.02 -59.81 6.85
N SER A 7 3.79 -58.76 6.56
CA SER A 7 4.13 -57.73 7.52
C SER A 7 2.95 -56.76 7.62
N GLY A 8 2.13 -56.92 8.66
CA GLY A 8 1.07 -55.97 8.99
C GLY A 8 1.65 -54.67 9.55
N PHE A 9 1.06 -53.54 9.15
CA PHE A 9 1.42 -52.21 9.62
C PHE A 9 1.26 -52.10 11.15
N THR A 10 2.25 -51.49 11.80
CA THR A 10 2.19 -51.24 13.24
C THR A 10 1.37 -49.98 13.53
N LEU A 11 0.74 -49.91 14.71
CA LEU A 11 -0.02 -48.73 15.13
C LEU A 11 0.85 -47.46 15.13
N ILE A 12 2.13 -47.61 15.52
CA ILE A 12 3.08 -46.50 15.57
C ILE A 12 3.42 -45.96 14.18
N GLU A 13 3.43 -46.81 13.16
CA GLU A 13 3.68 -46.41 11.77
C GLU A 13 2.57 -45.51 11.25
N ILE A 14 1.31 -45.83 11.54
CA ILE A 14 0.18 -44.96 11.18
C ILE A 14 0.21 -43.65 11.97
N MET A 15 0.59 -43.68 13.26
CA MET A 15 0.74 -42.45 14.06
C MET A 15 1.81 -41.51 13.48
N VAL A 16 2.96 -42.06 13.09
CA VAL A 16 4.05 -41.26 12.50
C VAL A 16 3.63 -40.69 11.14
N VAL A 17 2.94 -41.45 10.30
CA VAL A 17 2.45 -40.96 9.01
C VAL A 17 1.49 -39.79 9.18
N VAL A 18 0.50 -39.90 10.06
CA VAL A 18 -0.47 -38.81 10.32
C VAL A 18 0.22 -37.59 10.93
N PHE A 19 1.21 -37.79 11.80
CA PHE A 19 2.03 -36.70 12.36
C PHE A 19 2.82 -35.96 11.28
N ILE A 20 3.49 -36.68 10.38
CA ILE A 20 4.24 -36.09 9.26
C ILE A 20 3.29 -35.34 8.31
N ILE A 21 2.13 -35.92 8.00
CA ILE A 21 1.10 -35.24 7.18
C ILE A 21 0.66 -33.93 7.86
N GLY A 22 0.45 -33.92 9.18
CA GLY A 22 0.11 -32.70 9.93
C GLY A 22 1.19 -31.62 9.82
N ILE A 23 2.48 -32.01 9.92
CA ILE A 23 3.60 -31.09 9.75
C ILE A 23 3.65 -30.55 8.31
N ILE A 24 3.56 -31.42 7.31
CA ILE A 24 3.58 -31.03 5.89
C ILE A 24 2.44 -30.06 5.58
N LEU A 25 1.23 -30.34 6.06
CA LEU A 25 0.08 -29.45 5.87
C LEU A 25 0.27 -28.07 6.52
N THR A 26 0.95 -28.01 7.67
CA THR A 26 1.25 -26.76 8.36
C THR A 26 2.26 -25.91 7.56
N PHE A 27 3.36 -26.51 7.08
CA PHE A 27 4.35 -25.81 6.27
C PHE A 27 3.85 -25.47 4.86
N ALA A 28 3.03 -26.32 4.25
CA ALA A 28 2.47 -26.09 2.92
C ALA A 28 1.65 -24.79 2.87
N ARG A 29 0.98 -24.39 3.97
CA ARG A 29 0.25 -23.12 4.03
C ARG A 29 1.18 -21.89 4.05
N LEU A 30 2.37 -21.99 4.66
CA LEU A 30 3.34 -20.89 4.67
C LEU A 30 3.95 -20.66 3.29
N SER A 31 3.99 -21.68 2.44
CA SER A 31 4.51 -21.59 1.06
C SER A 31 3.48 -21.12 0.03
N ILE A 32 2.20 -20.98 0.40
CA ILE A 32 1.10 -20.56 -0.49
C ILE A 32 0.61 -19.18 -0.01
N GLY A 33 1.50 -18.20 0.03
CA GLY A 33 1.12 -16.79 0.04
C GLY A 33 0.80 -16.32 -1.38
N PRO A 34 -0.09 -15.32 -1.58
CA PRO A 34 -0.15 -14.61 -2.85
C PRO A 34 1.25 -14.10 -3.22
N SER A 35 1.62 -14.18 -4.49
CA SER A 35 2.91 -13.63 -4.95
C SER A 35 2.98 -12.14 -4.61
N GLU A 36 4.17 -11.64 -4.30
CA GLU A 36 4.39 -10.22 -3.98
C GLU A 36 3.78 -9.31 -5.07
N GLY A 37 3.97 -9.65 -6.34
CA GLY A 37 3.37 -8.90 -7.46
C GLY A 37 1.83 -8.91 -7.47
N ARG A 38 1.17 -9.97 -6.98
CA ARG A 38 -0.29 -10.01 -6.83
C ARG A 38 -0.75 -9.09 -5.70
N LEU A 39 -0.07 -9.11 -4.55
CA LEU A 39 -0.38 -8.23 -3.43
C LEU A 39 -0.24 -6.76 -3.82
N LEU A 40 0.85 -6.43 -4.52
CA LEU A 40 1.09 -5.08 -5.02
C LEU A 40 0.01 -4.64 -6.03
N HIS A 41 -0.41 -5.54 -6.92
CA HIS A 41 -1.51 -5.27 -7.86
C HIS A 41 -2.84 -4.99 -7.15
N GLU A 42 -3.17 -5.82 -6.15
CA GLU A 42 -4.39 -5.68 -5.37
C GLU A 42 -4.41 -4.36 -4.61
N GLU A 43 -3.27 -3.94 -4.04
CA GLU A 43 -3.19 -2.67 -3.32
C GLU A 43 -3.25 -1.46 -4.26
N ALA A 44 -2.58 -1.51 -5.41
CA ALA A 44 -2.66 -0.45 -6.42
C ALA A 44 -4.09 -0.29 -6.98
N ARG A 45 -4.80 -1.39 -7.22
CA ARG A 45 -6.23 -1.33 -7.62
C ARG A 45 -7.12 -0.82 -6.49
N ARG A 46 -6.83 -1.19 -5.24
CA ARG A 46 -7.59 -0.76 -4.07
C ARG A 46 -7.55 0.76 -3.94
N ILE A 47 -6.36 1.35 -3.88
CA ILE A 47 -6.21 2.80 -3.71
C ILE A 47 -6.86 3.57 -4.87
N ALA A 48 -6.73 3.09 -6.11
CA ALA A 48 -7.37 3.72 -7.26
C ALA A 48 -8.91 3.68 -7.16
N THR A 49 -9.46 2.57 -6.67
CA THR A 49 -10.90 2.44 -6.41
C THR A 49 -11.35 3.39 -5.30
N LEU A 50 -10.57 3.50 -4.22
CA LEU A 50 -10.87 4.41 -3.11
C LEU A 50 -10.77 5.89 -3.51
N LEU A 51 -9.78 6.25 -4.34
CA LEU A 51 -9.66 7.60 -4.91
C LEU A 51 -10.85 7.94 -5.79
N THR A 52 -11.28 7.00 -6.64
CA THR A 52 -12.49 7.17 -7.47
C THR A 52 -13.73 7.36 -6.60
N LEU A 53 -13.87 6.56 -5.53
CA LEU A 53 -14.98 6.69 -4.58
C LEU A 53 -14.94 8.04 -3.85
N ALA A 54 -13.77 8.46 -3.37
CA ALA A 54 -13.62 9.75 -2.69
C ALA A 54 -13.93 10.92 -3.62
N GLN A 55 -13.49 10.89 -4.88
CA GLN A 55 -13.91 11.88 -5.87
C GLN A 55 -15.45 11.92 -6.03
N GLN A 56 -16.09 10.76 -6.14
CA GLN A 56 -17.55 10.70 -6.25
C GLN A 56 -18.24 11.27 -4.99
N GLU A 57 -17.74 10.95 -3.79
CA GLU A 57 -18.26 11.51 -2.54
C GLU A 57 -18.04 13.03 -2.43
N ALA A 58 -16.91 13.55 -2.91
CA ALA A 58 -16.61 14.98 -2.95
C ALA A 58 -17.66 15.73 -3.79
N VAL A 59 -17.99 15.19 -4.98
CA VAL A 59 -19.03 15.73 -5.86
C VAL A 59 -20.41 15.63 -5.23
N LEU A 60 -20.80 14.42 -4.77
CA LEU A 60 -22.14 14.16 -4.25
C LEU A 60 -22.47 14.98 -3.01
N ASN A 61 -21.49 15.18 -2.13
CA ASN A 61 -21.67 15.93 -0.88
C ASN A 61 -21.31 17.41 -1.00
N ALA A 62 -20.85 17.87 -2.17
CA ALA A 62 -20.31 19.20 -2.40
C ALA A 62 -19.21 19.58 -1.37
N GLN A 63 -18.29 18.65 -1.14
CA GLN A 63 -17.20 18.75 -0.17
C GLN A 63 -15.84 18.58 -0.85
N GLU A 64 -14.80 19.14 -0.24
CA GLU A 64 -13.42 18.94 -0.68
C GLU A 64 -12.78 17.84 0.14
N LEU A 65 -12.28 16.82 -0.56
CA LEU A 65 -11.56 15.70 0.05
C LEU A 65 -10.11 15.72 -0.41
N ALA A 66 -9.24 15.09 0.37
CA ALA A 66 -7.85 14.86 -0.02
C ALA A 66 -7.40 13.46 0.34
N LEU A 67 -6.51 12.88 -0.47
CA LEU A 67 -5.68 11.76 -0.06
C LEU A 67 -4.38 12.33 0.50
N ALA A 68 -4.19 12.20 1.81
CA ALA A 68 -2.94 12.52 2.49
C ALA A 68 -2.05 11.27 2.52
N VAL A 69 -0.86 11.39 1.94
CA VAL A 69 0.14 10.31 1.83
C VAL A 69 1.33 10.61 2.75
N THR A 70 1.76 9.59 3.48
CA THR A 70 2.94 9.57 4.35
C THR A 70 3.77 8.31 4.07
N GLU A 71 4.96 8.22 4.67
CA GLU A 71 5.80 7.01 4.57
C GLU A 71 5.11 5.76 5.16
N GLU A 72 4.26 5.94 6.16
CA GLU A 72 3.56 4.84 6.84
C GLU A 72 2.31 4.40 6.09
N GLY A 73 1.74 5.26 5.25
CA GLY A 73 0.61 4.94 4.39
C GLY A 73 -0.22 6.13 3.96
N TYR A 74 -1.53 5.97 3.95
CA TYR A 74 -2.41 6.99 3.41
C TYR A 74 -3.73 7.11 4.17
N SER A 75 -4.28 8.32 4.17
CA SER A 75 -5.56 8.63 4.81
C SER A 75 -6.36 9.61 3.97
N PHE A 76 -7.68 9.43 3.97
CA PHE A 76 -8.56 10.41 3.36
C PHE A 76 -8.90 11.50 4.38
N GLN A 77 -8.90 12.75 3.95
CA GLN A 77 -9.14 13.92 4.78
C GLN A 77 -10.29 14.74 4.17
N LEU A 78 -11.12 15.31 5.04
CA LEU A 78 -12.17 16.25 4.69
C LEU A 78 -11.73 17.67 5.05
N TYR A 79 -11.96 18.61 4.14
CA TYR A 79 -11.79 20.02 4.43
C TYR A 79 -13.09 20.64 4.95
N ASP A 80 -13.04 21.24 6.14
CA ASP A 80 -14.19 21.91 6.76
C ASP A 80 -14.26 23.43 6.45
N GLY A 81 -13.37 23.92 5.56
CA GLY A 81 -13.20 25.34 5.26
C GLY A 81 -12.09 26.03 6.06
N VAL A 82 -11.51 25.35 7.06
CA VAL A 82 -10.41 25.87 7.88
C VAL A 82 -9.29 24.83 8.02
N THR A 83 -9.65 23.58 8.29
CA THR A 83 -8.72 22.50 8.61
C THR A 83 -9.04 21.21 7.85
N TRP A 84 -8.02 20.39 7.68
CA TRP A 84 -8.13 19.05 7.12
C TRP A 84 -8.28 18.04 8.25
N THR A 85 -9.40 17.31 8.26
CA THR A 85 -9.69 16.29 9.28
C THR A 85 -9.71 14.90 8.65
N THR A 86 -8.93 13.99 9.21
CA THR A 86 -8.89 12.59 8.76
C THR A 86 -10.23 11.90 8.95
N LEU A 87 -10.70 11.23 7.89
CA LEU A 87 -11.89 10.39 7.94
C LEU A 87 -11.65 9.18 8.86
N GLN A 88 -12.67 8.83 9.65
CA GLN A 88 -12.55 7.89 10.77
C GLN A 88 -12.48 6.41 10.34
N ALA A 89 -12.04 5.56 11.27
CA ALA A 89 -11.78 4.13 11.09
C ALA A 89 -12.99 3.29 10.61
N ASP A 90 -14.21 3.74 10.89
CA ASP A 90 -15.44 3.01 10.52
C ASP A 90 -15.93 3.30 9.10
N SER A 91 -15.27 4.24 8.38
CA SER A 91 -15.62 4.58 7.00
C SER A 91 -14.90 3.68 5.98
N VAL A 92 -15.46 3.58 4.77
CA VAL A 92 -14.76 2.92 3.64
C VAL A 92 -13.43 3.63 3.35
N LEU A 93 -13.40 4.96 3.52
CA LEU A 93 -12.26 5.84 3.36
C LEU A 93 -11.36 5.95 4.62
N ARG A 94 -11.41 4.97 5.51
CA ARG A 94 -10.55 4.92 6.71
C ARG A 94 -9.04 4.99 6.39
N PRO A 95 -8.21 5.43 7.35
CA PRO A 95 -6.76 5.42 7.20
C PRO A 95 -6.23 4.00 7.00
N ARG A 96 -5.18 3.87 6.20
CA ARG A 96 -4.53 2.59 5.88
C ARG A 96 -3.03 2.72 5.98
N THR A 97 -2.43 1.72 6.61
CA THR A 97 -0.98 1.55 6.67
C THR A 97 -0.52 0.70 5.49
N LEU A 98 0.64 1.03 4.95
CA LEU A 98 1.25 0.23 3.89
C LEU A 98 1.75 -1.12 4.44
N PRO A 99 1.63 -2.21 3.67
CA PRO A 99 2.29 -3.48 4.00
C PRO A 99 3.81 -3.33 4.09
N GLU A 100 4.46 -4.21 4.86
CA GLU A 100 5.93 -4.21 4.99
C GLU A 100 6.64 -4.24 3.62
N ARG A 101 7.65 -3.38 3.47
CA ARG A 101 8.47 -3.16 2.26
C ARG A 101 7.77 -2.48 1.08
N MET A 102 6.48 -2.16 1.17
CA MET A 102 5.78 -1.43 0.11
C MET A 102 6.08 0.06 0.24
N VAL A 103 6.46 0.70 -0.85
CA VAL A 103 6.81 2.12 -0.92
C VAL A 103 5.84 2.83 -1.85
N LEU A 104 5.49 4.07 -1.46
CA LEU A 104 4.57 4.92 -2.18
C LEU A 104 5.24 6.25 -2.50
N ASP A 105 5.63 6.43 -3.76
CA ASP A 105 6.10 7.74 -4.23
C ASP A 105 4.94 8.47 -4.88
N VAL A 106 4.85 9.78 -4.63
CA VAL A 106 3.79 10.62 -5.19
C VAL A 106 4.42 11.82 -5.89
N LEU A 107 3.97 12.10 -7.10
CA LEU A 107 4.33 13.26 -7.89
C LEU A 107 3.07 14.09 -8.16
N LEU A 108 3.11 15.39 -7.89
CA LEU A 108 2.01 16.33 -8.11
C LEU A 108 2.36 17.27 -9.27
N ASP A 109 1.39 17.56 -10.14
CA ASP A 109 1.50 18.58 -11.23
C ASP A 109 2.68 18.41 -12.21
N GLY A 110 3.34 17.25 -12.23
CA GLY A 110 4.53 17.01 -13.05
C GLY A 110 5.78 17.77 -12.57
N GLU A 111 5.67 18.54 -11.49
CA GLU A 111 6.83 18.94 -10.70
C GLU A 111 7.18 17.77 -9.77
N GLU A 112 8.44 17.40 -9.74
CA GLU A 112 8.98 16.40 -8.83
C GLU A 112 8.84 16.89 -7.37
N SER A 113 7.65 16.79 -6.80
CA SER A 113 7.47 16.73 -5.35
C SER A 113 7.88 15.35 -4.88
N LEU A 114 9.16 15.02 -5.12
CA LEU A 114 9.78 13.85 -4.53
C LEU A 114 9.63 14.04 -3.02
N LEU A 115 9.01 13.06 -2.36
CA LEU A 115 9.46 12.67 -1.04
C LEU A 115 10.96 12.33 -1.21
N LYS A 116 11.81 13.36 -1.09
CA LYS A 116 13.26 13.24 -1.20
C LYS A 116 13.71 12.51 0.06
N MET A 117 13.72 11.19 -0.02
CA MET A 117 14.61 10.37 0.78
C MET A 117 16.04 10.62 0.31
N THR A 118 16.62 11.76 0.70
CA THR A 118 18.06 11.82 0.90
C THR A 118 18.31 11.32 2.32
N PRO A 119 19.06 10.23 2.52
CA PRO A 119 19.76 10.04 3.79
C PRO A 119 20.49 11.35 4.08
N LYS A 120 20.14 12.03 5.17
CA LYS A 120 20.91 13.18 5.64
C LYS A 120 22.33 12.68 5.87
N GLU A 121 23.21 12.91 4.91
CA GLU A 121 24.62 13.08 5.21
C GLU A 121 24.72 14.38 6.01
N GLU A 122 24.60 14.24 7.33
CA GLU A 122 24.83 15.30 8.28
C GLU A 122 26.33 15.65 8.23
N THR A 123 26.69 16.65 7.41
CA THR A 123 27.91 17.42 7.70
C THR A 123 27.65 18.14 9.02
N ALA A 124 28.38 17.69 10.03
CA ALA A 124 28.42 18.25 11.36
C ALA A 124 28.84 19.72 11.34
N ASP A 125 27.90 20.63 11.51
CA ASP A 125 27.98 21.70 12.51
C ASP A 125 26.69 22.51 12.50
N GLU A 126 25.91 22.38 13.57
CA GLU A 126 25.41 23.48 14.39
C GLU A 126 24.34 22.95 15.35
N LYS A 127 24.75 22.82 16.61
CA LYS A 127 23.90 22.37 17.71
C LYS A 127 23.10 23.53 18.29
N LYS A 128 21.80 23.23 18.49
CA LYS A 128 20.86 23.74 19.53
C LYS A 128 20.05 25.01 19.21
N LYS A 129 18.80 24.81 18.78
CA LYS A 129 17.60 24.88 19.64
C LYS A 129 16.32 24.79 18.78
N SER A 130 15.69 23.62 18.78
CA SER A 130 14.26 23.42 18.98
C SER A 130 13.95 21.97 18.65
N SER A 131 13.79 21.16 19.69
CA SER A 131 13.03 19.92 19.64
C SER A 131 11.57 20.28 19.37
N LYS A 132 11.22 20.40 18.09
CA LYS A 132 9.88 20.12 17.59
C LYS A 132 10.13 19.09 16.50
N GLU A 133 9.61 17.89 16.71
CA GLU A 133 9.32 16.96 15.63
C GLU A 133 8.63 17.81 14.56
N LYS A 134 9.33 18.06 13.44
CA LYS A 134 8.67 18.61 12.28
C LYS A 134 7.77 17.47 11.83
N GLU A 135 6.51 17.50 12.23
CA GLU A 135 5.46 16.76 11.52
C GLU A 135 5.60 17.22 10.07
N GLU A 136 6.18 16.37 9.22
CA GLU A 136 6.25 16.62 7.80
C GLU A 136 4.80 16.73 7.32
N GLU A 137 4.41 17.89 6.79
CA GLU A 137 3.06 18.06 6.28
C GLU A 137 2.83 17.00 5.19
N PRO A 138 1.78 16.16 5.31
CA PRO A 138 1.60 15.06 4.40
C PRO A 138 1.33 15.60 2.99
N LEU A 139 1.81 14.86 1.99
CA LEU A 139 1.52 15.22 0.61
C LEU A 139 0.03 14.96 0.34
N ARG A 140 -0.69 15.98 -0.13
CA ARG A 140 -2.15 15.92 -0.33
C ARG A 140 -2.51 15.98 -1.81
N ILE A 141 -3.17 14.93 -2.28
CA ILE A 141 -3.87 14.93 -3.58
C ILE A 141 -5.29 15.42 -3.34
N LEU A 142 -5.68 16.51 -3.99
CA LEU A 142 -6.97 17.16 -3.80
C LEU A 142 -8.03 16.58 -4.73
N MET A 143 -9.23 16.36 -4.18
CA MET A 143 -10.44 15.95 -4.89
C MET A 143 -11.51 16.99 -4.62
N LEU A 144 -11.86 17.74 -5.65
CA LEU A 144 -12.73 18.90 -5.54
C LEU A 144 -14.19 18.50 -5.78
N SER A 145 -15.10 19.30 -5.23
CA SER A 145 -16.55 19.13 -5.43
C SER A 145 -17.00 19.33 -6.88
N SER A 146 -16.15 19.91 -7.73
CA SER A 146 -16.35 20.00 -9.19
C SER A 146 -16.20 18.66 -9.92
N GLY A 147 -15.59 17.66 -9.26
CA GLY A 147 -15.17 16.39 -9.88
C GLY A 147 -13.74 16.44 -10.42
N GLU A 148 -13.10 17.61 -10.37
CA GLU A 148 -11.69 17.76 -10.68
C GLU A 148 -10.82 17.13 -9.60
N VAL A 149 -9.69 16.59 -10.03
CA VAL A 149 -8.68 16.01 -9.14
C VAL A 149 -7.35 16.65 -9.48
N SER A 150 -6.58 17.06 -8.47
CA SER A 150 -5.24 17.60 -8.70
C SER A 150 -4.39 16.56 -9.46
N PRO A 151 -3.81 16.88 -10.64
CA PRO A 151 -3.01 15.92 -11.39
C PRO A 151 -1.92 15.27 -10.55
N PHE A 152 -1.85 13.94 -10.60
CA PHE A 152 -0.89 13.18 -9.80
C PHE A 152 -0.40 11.92 -10.52
N GLU A 153 0.79 11.47 -10.16
CA GLU A 153 1.27 10.12 -10.40
C GLU A 153 1.71 9.49 -9.07
N ILE A 154 1.12 8.35 -8.72
CA ILE A 154 1.50 7.53 -7.57
C ILE A 154 2.26 6.31 -8.11
N LEU A 155 3.44 6.04 -7.59
CA LEU A 155 4.24 4.86 -7.90
C LEU A 155 4.22 3.90 -6.69
N PHE A 156 3.61 2.74 -6.90
CA PHE A 156 3.58 1.63 -5.96
C PHE A 156 4.65 0.62 -6.34
N HIS A 157 5.63 0.39 -5.47
CA HIS A 157 6.68 -0.60 -5.70
C HIS A 157 7.14 -1.22 -4.37
N TYR A 158 7.90 -2.30 -4.44
CA TYR A 158 8.61 -2.81 -3.25
C TYR A 158 9.99 -2.18 -3.17
N ALA A 159 10.44 -1.87 -1.95
CA ALA A 159 11.77 -1.33 -1.71
C ALA A 159 12.85 -2.22 -2.37
N GLY A 160 13.66 -1.63 -3.24
CA GLY A 160 14.70 -2.33 -4.00
C GLY A 160 14.23 -3.06 -5.27
N GLN A 161 12.97 -2.90 -5.68
CA GLN A 161 12.46 -3.32 -6.99
C GLN A 161 12.10 -2.10 -7.85
N GLU A 162 12.44 -2.16 -9.14
CA GLU A 162 12.06 -1.14 -10.12
C GLU A 162 10.68 -1.42 -10.77
N ASP A 163 10.21 -2.67 -10.69
CA ASP A 163 8.89 -3.06 -11.17
C ASP A 163 7.83 -2.65 -10.14
N GLY A 164 6.68 -2.18 -10.64
CA GLY A 164 5.61 -1.71 -9.79
C GLY A 164 4.33 -1.39 -10.55
N TYR A 165 3.50 -0.55 -9.95
CA TYR A 165 2.30 -0.01 -10.58
C TYR A 165 2.30 1.50 -10.49
N ARG A 166 1.86 2.13 -11.58
CA ARG A 166 1.65 3.58 -11.65
C ARG A 166 0.16 3.85 -11.64
N ILE A 167 -0.27 4.71 -10.72
CA ILE A 167 -1.64 5.24 -10.70
C ILE A 167 -1.56 6.70 -11.10
N ARG A 168 -2.28 7.09 -12.15
CA ARG A 168 -2.28 8.46 -12.64
C ARG A 168 -3.67 9.05 -12.52
N GLY A 169 -3.76 10.21 -11.89
CA GLY A 169 -4.95 11.06 -11.88
C GLY A 169 -4.74 12.26 -12.80
N THR A 170 -5.73 12.57 -13.61
CA THR A 170 -5.75 13.77 -14.46
C THR A 170 -6.81 14.76 -13.99
N LEU A 171 -6.68 16.02 -14.43
CA LEU A 171 -7.55 17.12 -13.99
C LEU A 171 -9.03 16.88 -14.30
N ASP A 172 -9.33 16.15 -15.37
CA ASP A 172 -10.68 15.72 -15.76
C ASP A 172 -11.29 14.68 -14.82
N GLY A 173 -10.56 14.27 -13.78
CA GLY A 173 -10.98 13.27 -12.82
C GLY A 173 -10.75 11.82 -13.25
N THR A 174 -10.11 11.58 -14.39
CA THR A 174 -9.78 10.21 -14.80
C THR A 174 -8.66 9.65 -13.93
N ILE A 175 -8.88 8.46 -13.36
CA ILE A 175 -7.87 7.72 -12.58
C ILE A 175 -7.59 6.39 -13.28
N ALA A 176 -6.33 6.18 -13.66
CA ALA A 176 -5.89 4.98 -14.38
C ALA A 176 -4.76 4.26 -13.63
N VAL A 177 -4.75 2.92 -13.70
CA VAL A 177 -3.69 2.08 -13.13
C VAL A 177 -2.97 1.35 -14.26
N ASN A 178 -1.65 1.49 -14.32
CA ASN A 178 -0.81 0.88 -15.33
C ASN A 178 0.36 0.12 -14.68
N ASP A 179 0.82 -0.93 -15.34
CA ASP A 179 2.05 -1.62 -14.94
C ASP A 179 3.25 -0.69 -15.16
N LEU A 180 4.15 -0.63 -14.18
CA LEU A 180 5.46 -0.03 -14.31
C LEU A 180 6.46 -1.17 -14.46
N LYS A 181 7.12 -1.24 -15.63
CA LYS A 181 8.22 -2.19 -15.85
C LYS A 181 9.53 -1.42 -15.89
N ALA A 182 10.57 -2.00 -15.31
CA ALA A 182 11.94 -1.53 -15.50
C ALA A 182 12.22 -1.38 -17.00
N SER A 183 12.70 -0.21 -17.41
CA SER A 183 13.11 0.02 -18.79
C SER A 183 14.47 -0.65 -18.99
N LEU A 184 14.48 -1.78 -19.73
CA LEU A 184 15.69 -2.49 -20.15
C LEU A 184 16.65 -1.62 -20.97
#